data_AF-A0A7Y4WHS7-F1
#
_entry.id   AF-A0A7Y4WHS7-F1
#
_cell.length_a   1.000
_cell.length_b   1.000
_cell.length_c   1.000
_cell.angle_alpha   90.00
_cell.angle_beta   90.00
_cell.angle_gamma   90.00
#
_symmetry.space_group_name_H-M   'P 1'
#
loop_
_entity.id
_entity.type
_entity.pdbx_description
1 polymer ?
#
loop_
_entity_poly.entity_id
_entity_poly.type
_entity_poly.pdbx_seq_one_letter_code
_entity_poly.pdbx_strand_id
1 'polypeptide(L)'
;MKKALVAAVLSLGLFSSCLGPNKLFNKLHDWNLGATQDRWANEGIFLVLSIVPVYSLSYAIDVVILNSIEFWSGKNPMDGK
;
A
#
# COMPACT_ATOMS: atom_id res chain seq x y z
N MET A 1 -35.57 -13.09 -6.93
CA MET A 1 -34.75 -13.20 -5.70
C MET A 1 -33.29 -13.56 -5.97
N LYS A 2 -32.97 -14.61 -6.74
CA LYS A 2 -31.56 -15.01 -7.01
C LYS A 2 -30.71 -13.92 -7.69
N LYS A 3 -31.27 -13.19 -8.66
CA LYS A 3 -30.56 -12.09 -9.37
C LYS A 3 -30.22 -10.89 -8.48
N ALA A 4 -31.08 -10.60 -7.50
CA ALA A 4 -30.84 -9.54 -6.52
C ALA A 4 -29.76 -9.92 -5.50
N LEU A 5 -29.71 -11.20 -5.11
CA LEU A 5 -28.62 -11.75 -4.27
C LEU A 5 -27.27 -11.69 -4.99
N VAL A 6 -27.22 -12.02 -6.29
CA VAL A 6 -25.98 -11.91 -7.08
C VAL A 6 -25.53 -10.46 -7.22
N ALA A 7 -26.45 -9.53 -7.50
CA ALA A 7 -26.15 -8.10 -7.58
C ALA A 7 -25.68 -7.54 -6.22
N ALA A 8 -26.30 -7.95 -5.12
CA ALA A 8 -25.90 -7.57 -3.76
C ALA A 8 -24.49 -8.08 -3.41
N VAL A 9 -24.17 -9.33 -3.74
CA VAL A 9 -22.83 -9.91 -3.50
C VAL A 9 -21.76 -9.24 -4.36
N LEU A 10 -22.07 -8.87 -5.60
CA LEU A 10 -21.16 -8.12 -6.48
C LEU A 10 -20.94 -6.68 -5.99
N SER A 11 -21.96 -6.04 -5.40
CA SER A 11 -21.84 -4.69 -4.84
C SER A 11 -21.01 -4.62 -3.55
N LEU A 12 -20.83 -5.74 -2.83
CA LEU A 12 -19.92 -5.82 -1.67
C LEU A 12 -18.44 -5.68 -2.07
N GLY A 13 -18.08 -5.94 -3.32
CA GLY A 13 -16.73 -5.72 -3.87
C GLY A 13 -16.48 -4.32 -4.42
N LEU A 14 -17.54 -3.51 -4.61
CA LEU A 14 -17.43 -2.12 -5.09
C LEU A 14 -17.11 -1.14 -3.95
N PHE A 15 -17.17 -1.61 -2.69
CA PHE A 15 -16.87 -0.84 -1.48
C PHE A 15 -15.77 -1.49 -0.63
N SER A 16 -14.78 -2.17 -1.22
CA SER A 16 -13.52 -2.49 -0.52
C SER A 16 -12.66 -1.22 -0.30
N SER A 17 -13.26 -0.10 0.07
CA SER A 17 -12.55 1.08 0.54
C SER A 17 -12.37 0.98 2.06
N CYS A 18 -11.46 0.13 2.51
CA CYS A 18 -11.05 0.15 3.93
C CYS A 18 -9.86 1.08 4.17
N LEU A 19 -9.05 1.36 3.16
CA LEU A 19 -8.01 2.41 3.00
C LEU A 19 -7.19 2.01 1.75
N GLY A 20 -6.55 2.97 1.08
CA GLY A 20 -5.83 2.68 -0.17
C GLY A 20 -4.66 1.70 0.00
N PRO A 21 -4.19 1.08 -1.09
CA PRO A 21 -3.29 -0.08 -1.05
C PRO A 21 -1.87 0.21 -0.54
N ASN A 22 -1.51 1.48 -0.37
CA ASN A 22 -0.21 1.92 0.16
C ASN A 22 0.99 1.28 -0.55
N LYS A 23 0.95 1.30 -1.89
CA LYS A 23 1.90 0.56 -2.74
C LYS A 23 3.33 1.05 -2.55
N LEU A 24 3.56 2.34 -2.27
CA LEU A 24 4.91 2.87 -2.05
C LEU A 24 5.50 2.37 -0.73
N PHE A 25 4.75 2.48 0.37
CA PHE A 25 5.17 1.99 1.68
C PHE A 25 5.45 0.48 1.65
N ASN A 26 4.54 -0.31 1.07
CA ASN A 26 4.70 -1.76 0.99
C ASN A 26 5.92 -2.13 0.15
N LYS A 27 6.15 -1.50 -1.01
CA LYS A 27 7.37 -1.73 -1.81
C LYS A 27 8.65 -1.41 -1.04
N LEU A 28 8.66 -0.31 -0.30
CA LEU A 28 9.82 0.05 0.54
C LEU A 28 10.04 -0.98 1.66
N HIS A 29 8.97 -1.43 2.30
CA HIS A 29 9.03 -2.41 3.36
C HIS A 29 9.50 -3.78 2.86
N ASP A 30 8.93 -4.26 1.76
CA ASP A 30 9.29 -5.53 1.11
C ASP A 30 10.74 -5.52 0.63
N TRP A 31 11.22 -4.38 0.08
CA TRP A 31 12.63 -4.23 -0.25
C TRP A 31 13.52 -4.39 0.97
N ASN A 32 13.18 -3.76 2.11
CA ASN A 32 13.99 -3.86 3.32
C ASN A 32 14.03 -5.29 3.87
N LEU A 33 12.89 -6.01 3.83
CA LEU A 33 12.84 -7.42 4.24
C LEU A 33 13.85 -8.30 3.46
N GLY A 34 14.13 -7.96 2.20
CA GLY A 34 15.09 -8.68 1.35
C GLY A 34 16.42 -7.97 1.12
N ALA A 35 16.69 -6.84 1.79
CA ALA A 35 17.87 -6.01 1.53
C ALA A 35 19.17 -6.73 1.90
N THR A 36 19.13 -7.57 2.95
CA THR A 36 20.26 -8.40 3.37
C THR A 36 19.82 -9.80 3.78
N GLN A 37 20.77 -10.72 3.92
CA GLN A 37 20.55 -12.09 4.41
C GLN A 37 20.50 -12.18 5.95
N ASP A 38 20.83 -11.09 6.67
CA ASP A 38 20.88 -11.06 8.13
C ASP A 38 19.72 -10.25 8.71
N ARG A 39 18.95 -10.87 9.62
CA ARG A 39 17.76 -10.23 10.21
C ARG A 39 18.08 -8.97 11.02
N TRP A 40 19.25 -8.91 11.67
CA TRP A 40 19.65 -7.78 12.51
C TRP A 40 20.12 -6.61 11.66
N ALA A 41 20.74 -6.89 10.52
CA ALA A 41 21.03 -5.86 9.52
C ALA A 41 19.74 -5.25 8.94
N ASN A 42 18.73 -6.07 8.59
CA ASN A 42 17.43 -5.57 8.12
C ASN A 42 16.69 -4.77 9.20
N GLU A 43 16.77 -5.19 10.47
CA GLU A 43 16.24 -4.43 11.62
C GLU A 43 16.99 -3.10 11.79
N GLY A 44 18.31 -3.09 11.65
CA GLY A 44 19.10 -1.86 11.68
C GLY A 44 18.68 -0.86 10.60
N ILE A 45 18.45 -1.33 9.37
CA ILE A 45 17.90 -0.53 8.27
C ILE A 45 16.51 -0.02 8.65
N PHE A 46 15.65 -0.89 9.21
CA PHE A 46 14.30 -0.51 9.64
C PHE A 46 14.31 0.64 10.65
N LEU A 47 15.16 0.54 11.68
CA LEU A 47 15.31 1.57 12.71
C LEU A 47 15.84 2.89 12.14
N VAL A 48 16.87 2.85 11.29
CA VAL A 48 17.42 4.06 10.66
C VAL A 48 16.37 4.74 9.79
N LEU A 49 15.67 3.99 8.94
CA LEU A 49 14.61 4.54 8.07
C LEU A 49 13.40 5.05 8.86
N SER A 50 13.14 4.48 10.04
CA SER A 50 12.09 4.98 10.94
C SER A 50 12.50 6.28 11.65
N ILE A 51 13.77 6.41 12.04
CA ILE A 51 14.31 7.65 12.66
C ILE A 51 14.42 8.79 11.65
N VAL A 52 14.75 8.51 10.38
CA VAL A 52 14.89 9.48 9.27
C VAL A 52 13.55 9.67 8.52
N PRO A 53 12.43 9.65 9.24
CA PRO A 53 11.04 9.35 8.83
C PRO A 53 10.76 8.86 7.39
N VAL A 54 11.56 7.96 6.81
CA VAL A 54 11.37 7.50 5.42
C VAL A 54 10.09 6.69 5.29
N TYR A 55 9.87 5.75 6.21
CA TYR A 55 8.64 4.93 6.24
C TYR A 55 7.38 5.79 6.43
N SER A 56 7.42 6.72 7.39
CA SER A 56 6.29 7.61 7.66
C SER A 56 5.99 8.52 6.48
N LEU A 57 7.03 9.03 5.81
CA LEU A 57 6.86 9.87 4.62
C LEU A 57 6.29 9.07 3.44
N SER A 58 6.81 7.87 3.17
CA SER A 58 6.26 6.98 2.15
C SER A 58 4.79 6.66 2.40
N TYR A 59 4.43 6.36 3.65
CA TYR A 59 3.04 6.14 4.03
C TYR A 59 2.16 7.38 3.85
N ALA A 60 2.65 8.55 4.25
CA ALA A 60 1.91 9.80 4.06
C ALA A 60 1.68 10.13 2.57
N ILE A 61 2.68 9.88 1.72
CA ILE A 61 2.56 10.04 0.26
C ILE A 61 1.50 9.10 -0.30
N ASP A 62 1.48 7.84 0.14
CA ASP A 62 0.44 6.90 -0.26
C ASP A 62 -0.96 7.42 0.13
N VAL A 63 -1.16 7.76 1.40
CA VAL A 63 -2.47 8.18 1.93
C VAL A 63 -2.97 9.46 1.28
N VAL A 64 -2.11 10.46 1.08
CA VAL A 64 -2.53 11.78 0.57
C VAL A 64 -2.59 11.81 -0.96
N ILE A 65 -1.60 11.20 -1.63
CA ILE A 65 -1.37 11.41 -3.06
C ILE A 65 -1.69 10.15 -3.86
N LEU A 66 -0.99 9.05 -3.64
CA LEU A 66 -1.04 7.91 -4.56
C LEU A 66 -2.37 7.17 -4.50
N ASN A 67 -2.90 6.96 -3.29
CA ASN A 67 -4.21 6.36 -3.10
C ASN A 67 -5.33 7.28 -3.64
N SER A 68 -5.19 8.61 -3.51
CA SER A 68 -6.12 9.57 -4.10
C SER A 68 -6.11 9.49 -5.63
N ILE A 69 -4.93 9.44 -6.25
CA ILE A 69 -4.80 9.30 -7.71
C ILE A 69 -5.42 7.99 -8.16
N GLU A 70 -5.13 6.87 -7.49
CA GLU A 70 -5.72 5.57 -7.83
C GLU A 70 -7.24 5.57 -7.68
N PHE A 71 -7.78 6.19 -6.64
CA PHE A 71 -9.23 6.30 -6.44
C PHE A 71 -9.93 7.05 -7.57
N TRP A 72 -9.41 8.21 -7.98
CA TRP A 72 -10.07 9.05 -9.01
C TRP A 72 -9.77 8.62 -10.45
N SER A 73 -8.58 8.06 -10.71
CA SER A 73 -8.15 7.71 -12.07
C SER A 73 -8.26 6.21 -12.39
N GLY A 74 -8.44 5.35 -11.38
CA GLY A 74 -8.39 3.90 -11.52
C GLY A 74 -7.01 3.31 -11.80
N LYS A 75 -5.93 4.12 -11.73
CA LYS A 75 -4.54 3.69 -11.96
C LYS A 75 -3.63 4.21 -10.84
N ASN A 76 -2.74 3.38 -10.31
CA ASN A 76 -1.73 3.85 -9.38
C ASN A 76 -0.41 4.17 -10.11
N PRO A 77 0.22 5.33 -9.89
CA PRO A 77 1.54 5.65 -10.43
C PRO A 77 2.63 4.63 -10.08
N MET A 78 2.46 3.87 -9.00
CA MET A 78 3.38 2.83 -8.54
C MET A 78 3.24 1.51 -9.30
N ASP A 79 2.25 1.34 -10.17
CA ASP A 79 2.01 0.07 -10.90
C ASP A 79 2.99 -0.17 -12.05
N GLY A 80 3.64 0.89 -12.55
CA GLY A 80 4.52 0.85 -13.73
C GLY A 80 6.01 0.60 -13.46
N LYS A 81 6.38 0.14 -12.27
CA LYS A 81 7.77 -0.16 -11.88
C LYS A 81 7.86 -1.46 -11.10
#